data_AF-A0A5C7J3E4-F1
#
_entry.id   AF-A0A5C7J3E4-F1
#
_cell.length_a   1.000
_cell.length_b   1.000
_cell.length_c   1.000
_cell.angle_alpha   90.00
_cell.angle_beta   90.00
_cell.angle_gamma   90.00
#
_symmetry.space_group_name_H-M   'P 1'
#
loop_
_entity.id
_entity.type
_entity.pdbx_description
1 polymer ?
#
loop_
_entity_poly.entity_id
_entity_poly.type
_entity_poly.pdbx_seq_one_letter_code
_entity_poly.pdbx_strand_id
1 'polypeptide(L)' 'MLSVINGNGRSVPDPLHFSHLIEDACDIEAHLAEPERIEHLVAELSPIERGVIAARLLRDGIDEDTVISLMSTVKEDA' A
#
# COMPACT_ATOMS: atom_id res chain seq x y z
N MET A 1 18.54 -10.98 15.05
CA MET A 1 17.97 -10.03 14.09
C MET A 1 18.30 -10.56 12.70
N LEU A 2 17.29 -10.96 11.92
CA LEU A 2 17.48 -11.57 10.59
C LEU A 2 17.46 -10.46 9.54
N SER A 3 18.61 -10.19 8.92
CA SER A 3 18.72 -9.27 7.79
C SER A 3 18.64 -10.06 6.49
N VAL A 4 17.63 -9.77 5.68
CA VAL A 4 17.53 -10.35 4.33
C VAL A 4 18.51 -9.55 3.45
N ILE A 5 19.37 -10.25 2.71
CA ILE A 5 20.36 -9.65 1.81
C ILE A 5 20.05 -10.20 0.43
N ASN A 6 19.70 -9.33 -0.51
CA ASN A 6 19.51 -9.77 -1.89
C ASN A 6 20.88 -10.04 -2.52
N GLY A 7 20.95 -10.85 -3.59
CA GLY A 7 22.20 -11.32 -4.21
C GLY A 7 23.23 -10.25 -4.67
N ASN A 8 22.92 -8.97 -4.50
CA ASN A 8 23.77 -7.81 -4.81
C ASN A 8 24.35 -7.10 -3.56
N GLY A 9 24.19 -7.66 -2.35
CA GLY A 9 24.84 -7.14 -1.12
C GLY A 9 24.20 -5.89 -0.50
N ARG A 10 22.99 -5.51 -0.93
CA ARG A 10 22.20 -4.43 -0.30
C ARG A 10 21.23 -5.01 0.72
N SER A 11 21.10 -4.32 1.86
CA SER A 11 20.12 -4.65 2.90
C SER A 11 18.72 -4.63 2.30
N VAL A 12 18.03 -5.77 2.34
CA VAL A 12 16.60 -5.83 2.08
C VAL A 12 15.91 -5.24 3.31
N PRO A 13 14.81 -4.47 3.15
CA PRO A 13 14.05 -3.96 4.27
C PRO A 13 13.71 -5.09 5.24
N ASP A 14 13.64 -4.76 6.54
CA ASP A 14 13.25 -5.69 7.60
C ASP A 14 12.01 -6.47 7.16
N PRO A 15 11.92 -7.81 7.33
CA PRO A 15 10.69 -8.54 7.02
C PRO A 15 9.44 -7.99 7.71
N LEU A 16 9.59 -7.25 8.82
CA LEU A 16 8.53 -6.52 9.50
C LEU A 16 8.14 -5.19 8.84
N HIS A 17 8.93 -4.71 7.87
CA HIS A 17 8.70 -3.45 7.16
C HIS A 17 7.50 -3.52 6.20
N PHE A 18 6.88 -4.68 6.01
CA PHE A 18 5.71 -4.84 5.15
C PHE A 18 4.57 -5.62 5.82
N SER A 19 4.69 -5.96 7.11
CA SER A 19 3.60 -6.65 7.81
C SER A 19 2.37 -5.75 7.97
N HIS A 20 2.58 -4.44 8.14
CA HIS A 20 1.50 -3.45 8.22
C HIS A 20 0.72 -3.33 6.90
N LEU A 21 1.37 -3.52 5.75
CA LEU A 21 0.70 -3.45 4.45
C LEU A 21 -0.42 -4.46 4.24
N ILE A 22 -0.36 -5.59 4.94
CA ILE A 22 -1.44 -6.59 4.89
C ILE A 22 -2.68 -6.05 5.61
N GLU A 23 -2.47 -5.42 6.78
CA GLU A 23 -3.52 -4.81 7.60
C GLU A 23 -4.08 -3.58 6.90
N ASP A 24 -3.23 -2.68 6.42
CA ASP A 24 -3.62 -1.48 5.67
C ASP A 24 -4.45 -1.84 4.43
N ALA A 25 -4.05 -2.87 3.68
CA ALA A 25 -4.80 -3.31 2.52
C ALA A 25 -6.17 -3.89 2.90
N CYS A 26 -6.28 -4.62 4.03
CA CYS A 26 -7.57 -5.11 4.52
C CYS A 26 -8.48 -3.96 4.95
N ASP A 27 -7.94 -2.97 5.66
CA ASP A 27 -8.70 -1.81 6.13
C ASP A 27 -9.15 -0.93 4.94
N ILE A 28 -8.27 -0.75 3.96
CA ILE A 28 -8.61 -0.07 2.70
C ILE A 28 -9.74 -0.79 1.98
N GLU A 29 -9.64 -2.11 1.81
CA GLU A 29 -10.66 -2.94 1.15
C GLU A 29 -12.01 -2.87 1.89
N ALA A 30 -12.00 -2.95 3.21
CA ALA A 30 -13.21 -2.90 4.05
C ALA A 30 -13.94 -1.55 3.98
N HIS A 31 -13.22 -0.47 3.72
CA HIS A 31 -13.75 0.89 3.74
C HIS A 31 -13.71 1.59 2.37
N LEU A 32 -13.67 0.85 1.25
CA LEU A 32 -13.73 1.41 -0.10
C LEU A 32 -14.96 2.31 -0.35
N ALA A 33 -16.07 2.07 0.34
CA ALA A 33 -17.28 2.88 0.25
C ALA A 33 -17.24 4.16 1.11
N GLU A 34 -16.21 4.33 1.95
CA GLU A 34 -16.01 5.45 2.86
C GLU A 34 -14.61 6.08 2.63
N PRO A 35 -14.37 6.77 1.49
CA PRO A 35 -13.03 7.25 1.12
C PRO A 35 -12.35 8.12 2.19
N GLU A 36 -13.12 8.97 2.86
CA GLU A 36 -12.66 9.84 3.96
C GLU A 36 -11.98 9.06 5.10
N ARG A 37 -12.34 7.78 5.30
CA ARG A 37 -11.75 6.91 6.32
C ARG A 37 -10.45 6.26 5.89
N ILE A 38 -10.14 6.21 4.60
CA ILE A 38 -8.95 5.54 4.08
C ILE A 38 -7.98 6.50 3.41
N GLU A 39 -8.40 7.74 3.15
CA GLU A 39 -7.56 8.82 2.60
C GLU A 39 -6.28 9.05 3.42
N HIS A 40 -6.40 9.07 4.75
CA HIS A 40 -5.24 9.28 5.62
C HIS A 40 -4.27 8.09 5.58
N LEU A 41 -4.79 6.85 5.57
CA LEU A 41 -4.00 5.64 5.40
C LEU A 41 -3.24 5.68 4.09
N VAL A 42 -3.92 5.97 2.97
CA VAL A 42 -3.30 6.04 1.64
C VAL A 42 -2.28 7.17 1.53
N ALA A 43 -2.50 8.30 2.22
CA ALA A 43 -1.56 9.42 2.26
C ALA A 43 -0.26 9.11 2.99
N GLU A 44 -0.29 8.25 4.00
CA GLU A 44 0.91 7.84 4.75
C GLU A 44 1.77 6.80 4.01
N LEU A 45 1.20 6.12 3.00
CA LEU A 45 1.91 5.13 2.21
C LEU A 45 2.94 5.76 1.27
N SER A 46 4.15 5.20 1.27
CA SER A 46 5.15 5.46 0.25
C SER A 46 4.70 4.95 -1.12
N PRO A 47 5.33 5.43 -2.22
CA PRO A 47 4.98 4.98 -3.57
C PRO A 47 5.09 3.47 -3.77
N ILE A 48 6.04 2.81 -3.11
CA ILE A 48 6.23 1.35 -3.20
C ILE A 48 5.06 0.64 -2.51
N GLU A 49 4.68 1.10 -1.32
CA GLU A 49 3.61 0.52 -0.52
C GLU A 49 2.25 0.67 -1.22
N ARG A 50 1.98 1.83 -1.81
CA ARG A 50 0.80 2.04 -2.67
C ARG A 50 0.77 1.05 -3.83
N GLY A 51 1.90 0.82 -4.50
CA GLY A 51 2.00 -0.16 -5.57
C GLY A 51 1.68 -1.59 -5.12
N VAL A 52 2.15 -1.98 -3.93
CA VAL A 52 1.86 -3.30 -3.33
C VAL A 52 0.38 -3.45 -3.00
N ILE A 53 -0.22 -2.44 -2.36
CA ILE A 53 -1.64 -2.46 -2.00
C ILE A 53 -2.51 -2.44 -3.26
N ALA A 54 -2.21 -1.59 -4.24
CA ALA A 54 -2.92 -1.54 -5.52
C ALA A 54 -2.91 -2.89 -6.24
N ALA A 55 -1.76 -3.54 -6.33
CA ALA A 55 -1.64 -4.86 -6.96
C ALA A 55 -2.49 -5.92 -6.24
N ARG A 56 -2.63 -5.83 -4.92
CA ARG A 56 -3.49 -6.70 -4.13
C ARG A 56 -4.97 -6.43 -4.40
N LEU A 57 -5.42 -5.17 -4.32
CA LEU A 57 -6.82 -4.80 -4.57
C LEU A 57 -7.30 -5.24 -5.96
N LEU A 58 -6.47 -5.04 -6.99
CA LEU A 58 -6.76 -5.52 -8.34
C LEU A 58 -6.89 -7.05 -8.41
N ARG A 59 -6.01 -7.77 -7.72
CA ARG A 59 -6.07 -9.24 -7.65
C ARG A 59 -7.33 -9.72 -6.91
N ASP A 60 -7.76 -8.98 -5.90
CA ASP A 60 -8.92 -9.29 -5.09
C ASP A 60 -10.25 -8.87 -5.79
N GLY A 61 -10.14 -8.28 -6.99
CA GLY A 61 -11.25 -8.04 -7.91
C GLY A 61 -11.83 -6.62 -7.85
N ILE A 62 -11.16 -5.71 -7.16
CA ILE A 62 -11.55 -4.30 -7.13
C ILE A 62 -11.28 -3.66 -8.50
N ASP A 63 -12.24 -2.85 -8.93
CA ASP A 63 -12.21 -2.17 -10.23
C ASP A 63 -11.00 -1.23 -10.36
N GLU A 64 -10.40 -1.23 -11.56
CA GLU A 64 -9.16 -0.51 -11.84
C GLU A 64 -9.32 1.01 -11.67
N ASP A 65 -10.44 1.59 -12.11
CA ASP A 65 -10.70 3.03 -11.96
C ASP A 65 -10.81 3.41 -10.47
N THR A 66 -11.42 2.53 -9.66
CA THR A 66 -11.52 2.70 -8.21
C THR A 66 -10.13 2.69 -7.55
N VAL A 67 -9.28 1.72 -7.91
CA VAL A 67 -7.92 1.61 -7.37
C VAL A 67 -7.07 2.82 -7.79
N ILE A 68 -7.13 3.24 -9.05
CA ILE A 68 -6.40 4.41 -9.54
C ILE A 68 -6.87 5.66 -8.80
N SER A 69 -8.18 5.87 -8.69
CA SER A 69 -8.74 7.04 -8.01
C SER A 69 -8.26 7.14 -6.56
N LEU A 70 -8.24 6.01 -5.86
CA LEU A 70 -7.78 5.92 -4.48
C LEU A 70 -6.26 6.19 -4.35
N MET A 71 -5.44 5.57 -5.20
CA MET A 71 -3.97 5.74 -5.12
C MET A 71 -3.50 7.13 -5.58
N SER A 72 -4.31 7.82 -6.38
CA SER A 72 -4.08 9.18 -6.87
C SER A 72 -4.61 10.27 -5.93
N THR A 73 -5.30 9.93 -4.83
CA THR A 73 -5.92 10.94 -3.95
C THR A 73 -4.88 11.72 -3.12
N VAL A 74 -3.65 11.21 -2.99
CA VAL A 74 -2.57 11.92 -2.30
C VAL A 74 -2.00 13.02 -3.21
N LYS A 75 -2.47 14.25 -3.03
CA LYS A 75 -1.82 15.43 -3.61
C LYS A 75 -0.38 15.50 -3.10
N GLU A 76 0.56 15.66 -4.03
CA GLU A 76 1.92 16.11 -3.71
C GLU A 76 1.82 17.50 -3.07
N ASP A 77 1.81 17.57 -1.73
CA ASP A 77 2.14 18.82 -1.06
C ASP A 77 3.65 19.06 -1.22
N ALA A 78 3.95 20.25 -1.72
CA ALA A 78 5.24 20.73 -2.23
C ALA A 78 6.31 20.96 -1.15
#